data_AF-A0A4R8FDM4-F1
#
_entry.id   AF-A0A4R8FDM4-F1
#
_cell.length_a   1.000
_cell.length_b   1.000
_cell.length_c   1.000
_cell.angle_alpha   90.00
_cell.angle_beta   90.00
_cell.angle_gamma   90.00
#
_symmetry.space_group_name_H-M   'P 1'
#
loop_
_entity.id
_entity.type
_entity.pdbx_description
1 polymer ?
#
loop_
_entity_poly.entity_id
_entity_poly.type
_entity_poly.pdbx_seq_one_letter_code
_entity_poly.pdbx_strand_id
1 'polypeptide(L)'
;MSEALNYLYNLIIQTNEALEHAKKIGDQASAAELESFLATQRSAAAKLTLINLAEAAAELSELVTSLERSEREMSEATRSFFLGDLGEIRFGIEKAAAELYEQVDPSKAVEASDDSFSTISMDVVPPPKEPAEYVACFEALEFRPTWREKADALIAKITREDAIIRYLRVEEKTKVPWWFVGVLHIMETSQRFNAHLHNGDPLSAKTVRVPSGRPINWQAGMPWELSAADALMNGSLRLHEVRDWSLGNTLMLMEHYNGFGYRKLNRMSPYLWNGSYYCYKGKFVSDSQFNPEAISEQVGGALLIHRLKDMEFISISSMSKVNSKPPPTLVSTKVVDKTSPLFKHAAAELNFPLVENYNICMGMGGPKRKAKERMAVQRIQEWCCIHGCRTSIDGDFGPSTKTAVKLFQQRNNLQITGEVGHLTWSVLTAPMQYAITPVEHNGSLNSALLAVANQHIKYVPREVGGNNCGPWVRLYMEGKDGEIQRWCAGFVCTLVLQAAYNLGGAMPFARQVSVDALVKDAKNSGRFVAETSLADPVTRRSKIVPGSLFVIRKSTTDWTHVGIVTEVRDDHFLTIEGNTNGDNIDGGNAIFSTRGFTRRDFLLLT
;
A
#
# COMPACT_ATOMS: atom_id res chain seq x y z
N MET A 1 22.61 -11.27 -13.21
CA MET A 1 21.51 -11.49 -12.21
C MET A 1 21.49 -12.92 -11.63
N SER A 2 21.41 -13.99 -12.43
CA SER A 2 21.46 -15.37 -11.90
C SER A 2 22.76 -15.68 -11.14
N GLU A 3 23.89 -15.15 -11.61
CA GLU A 3 25.20 -15.32 -10.98
C GLU A 3 25.32 -14.52 -9.66
N ALA A 4 24.81 -13.29 -9.63
CA ALA A 4 24.70 -12.48 -8.41
C ALA A 4 23.85 -13.16 -7.33
N LEU A 5 22.72 -13.78 -7.71
CA LEU A 5 21.90 -14.56 -6.79
C LEU A 5 22.66 -15.78 -6.25
N ASN A 6 23.47 -16.44 -7.06
CA ASN A 6 24.29 -17.57 -6.62
C ASN A 6 25.32 -17.14 -5.56
N TYR A 7 26.03 -16.03 -5.79
CA TYR A 7 26.96 -15.47 -4.80
C TYR A 7 26.24 -15.03 -3.51
N LEU A 8 25.05 -14.42 -3.63
CA LEU A 8 24.24 -14.04 -2.47
C LEU A 8 23.76 -15.27 -1.67
N TYR A 9 23.33 -16.35 -2.33
CA TYR A 9 22.95 -17.56 -1.62
C TYR A 9 24.12 -18.23 -0.91
N ASN A 10 25.31 -18.23 -1.52
CA ASN A 10 26.53 -18.72 -0.88
C ASN A 10 26.91 -17.84 0.34
N LEU A 11 26.77 -16.52 0.23
CA LEU A 11 26.98 -15.60 1.36
C LEU A 11 26.00 -15.87 2.52
N ILE A 12 24.72 -16.14 2.21
CA ILE A 12 23.71 -16.51 3.20
C ILE A 12 24.09 -17.81 3.93
N ILE A 13 24.58 -18.82 3.21
CA ILE A 13 25.01 -20.09 3.81
C ILE A 13 26.17 -19.85 4.78
N GLN A 14 27.21 -19.15 4.35
CA GLN A 14 28.37 -18.85 5.20
C GLN A 14 28.03 -17.97 6.41
N THR A 15 27.12 -17.01 6.24
CA THR A 15 26.65 -16.15 7.35
C THR A 15 25.90 -16.95 8.40
N ASN A 16 25.11 -17.96 7.99
CA ASN A 16 24.48 -18.89 8.94
C ASN A 16 25.52 -19.75 9.67
N GLU A 17 26.54 -20.27 8.97
CA GLU A 17 27.59 -21.08 9.59
C GLU A 17 28.40 -20.26 10.62
N ALA A 18 28.73 -19.01 10.31
CA ALA A 18 29.38 -18.10 11.25
C ALA A 18 28.48 -17.71 12.43
N LEU A 19 27.17 -17.56 12.20
CA LEU A 19 26.21 -17.30 13.28
C LEU A 19 26.14 -18.47 14.26
N GLU A 20 26.08 -19.70 13.76
CA GLU A 20 26.10 -20.91 14.59
C GLU A 20 27.44 -21.05 15.33
N HIS A 21 28.56 -20.70 14.70
CA HIS A 21 29.86 -20.65 15.36
C HIS A 21 29.90 -19.61 16.48
N ALA A 22 29.45 -18.38 16.22
CA ALA A 22 29.37 -17.29 17.20
C ALA A 22 28.54 -17.69 18.43
N LYS A 23 27.35 -18.30 18.19
CA LYS A 23 26.50 -18.85 19.25
C LYS A 23 27.21 -19.94 20.06
N LYS A 24 27.94 -20.83 19.38
CA LYS A 24 28.67 -21.94 20.02
C LYS A 24 29.83 -21.47 20.92
N ILE A 25 30.54 -20.41 20.52
CA ILE A 25 31.63 -19.83 21.34
C ILE A 25 31.13 -18.80 22.37
N GLY A 26 29.82 -18.53 22.41
CA GLY A 26 29.21 -17.58 23.34
C GLY A 26 29.35 -16.11 22.95
N ASP A 27 29.72 -15.81 21.70
CA ASP A 27 29.86 -14.45 21.19
C ASP A 27 28.49 -13.88 20.78
N GLN A 28 27.77 -13.36 21.77
CA GLN A 28 26.42 -12.79 21.61
C GLN A 28 26.41 -11.53 20.73
N ALA A 29 27.49 -10.74 20.72
CA ALA A 29 27.56 -9.50 19.95
C ALA A 29 27.71 -9.81 18.45
N SER A 30 28.65 -10.69 18.09
CA SER A 30 28.79 -11.15 16.71
C SER A 30 27.56 -11.92 16.23
N ALA A 31 26.90 -12.68 17.12
CA ALA A 31 25.66 -13.38 16.76
C ALA A 31 24.50 -12.41 16.44
N ALA A 32 24.32 -11.34 17.21
CA ALA A 32 23.29 -10.33 16.94
C ALA A 32 23.56 -9.58 15.64
N GLU A 33 24.83 -9.27 15.36
CA GLU A 33 25.23 -8.60 14.13
C GLU A 33 25.06 -9.51 12.90
N LEU A 34 25.43 -10.78 12.99
CA LEU A 34 25.21 -11.78 11.93
C LEU A 34 23.72 -12.05 11.68
N GLU A 35 22.86 -12.02 12.71
CA GLU A 35 21.40 -12.10 12.54
C GLU A 35 20.82 -10.89 11.81
N SER A 36 21.30 -9.68 12.14
CA SER A 36 20.95 -8.44 11.45
C SER A 36 21.37 -8.49 9.98
N PHE A 37 22.61 -8.91 9.71
CA PHE A 37 23.15 -9.01 8.36
C PHE A 37 22.44 -10.08 7.52
N LEU A 38 22.07 -11.22 8.12
CA LEU A 38 21.28 -12.26 7.46
C LEU A 38 19.88 -11.77 7.04
N ALA A 39 19.27 -10.87 7.82
CA ALA A 39 18.00 -10.25 7.46
C ALA A 39 18.16 -9.32 6.23
N THR A 40 19.26 -8.57 6.16
CA THR A 40 19.62 -7.75 5.00
C THR A 40 19.83 -8.61 3.75
N GLN A 41 20.57 -9.72 3.85
CA GLN A 41 20.80 -10.65 2.73
C GLN A 41 19.51 -11.29 2.20
N ARG A 42 18.62 -11.72 3.09
CA ARG A 42 17.31 -12.31 2.71
C ARG A 42 16.40 -11.27 2.05
N SER A 43 16.46 -10.02 2.51
CA SER A 43 15.77 -8.89 1.88
C SER A 43 16.31 -8.62 0.48
N ALA A 44 17.64 -8.55 0.32
CA ALA A 44 18.29 -8.37 -0.98
C ALA A 44 17.94 -9.52 -1.94
N ALA A 45 17.93 -10.77 -1.49
CA ALA A 45 17.58 -11.93 -2.31
C ALA A 45 16.12 -11.87 -2.80
N ALA A 46 15.19 -11.45 -1.94
CA ALA A 46 13.79 -11.27 -2.30
C ALA A 46 13.61 -10.14 -3.33
N LYS A 47 14.31 -9.02 -3.14
CA LYS A 47 14.25 -7.86 -4.04
C LYS A 47 14.86 -8.18 -5.41
N LEU A 48 16.02 -8.83 -5.48
CA LEU A 48 16.71 -9.20 -6.72
C LEU A 48 15.89 -10.11 -7.65
N THR A 49 14.83 -10.74 -7.16
CA THR A 49 13.89 -11.53 -7.99
C THR A 49 12.73 -10.72 -8.59
N LEU A 50 12.57 -9.45 -8.20
CA LEU A 50 11.40 -8.60 -8.48
C LEU A 50 11.74 -7.24 -9.10
N ILE A 51 13.02 -6.87 -9.17
CA ILE A 51 13.50 -5.53 -9.57
C ILE A 51 14.19 -5.54 -10.95
N ASN A 52 14.30 -4.36 -11.58
CA ASN A 52 15.01 -4.20 -12.86
C ASN A 52 16.55 -4.17 -12.67
N LEU A 53 17.32 -4.24 -13.77
CA LEU A 53 18.78 -4.38 -13.72
C LEU A 53 19.51 -3.22 -13.01
N ALA A 54 18.96 -2.00 -13.05
CA ALA A 54 19.55 -0.82 -12.41
C ALA A 54 19.34 -0.82 -10.88
N GLU A 55 18.13 -1.20 -10.45
CA GLU A 55 17.79 -1.37 -9.04
C GLU A 55 18.56 -2.56 -8.43
N ALA A 56 18.80 -3.61 -9.21
CA ALA A 56 19.60 -4.75 -8.81
C ALA A 56 21.05 -4.37 -8.48
N ALA A 57 21.65 -3.45 -9.25
CA ALA A 57 23.03 -3.03 -9.03
C ALA A 57 23.19 -2.21 -7.73
N ALA A 58 22.23 -1.34 -7.43
CA ALA A 58 22.21 -0.55 -6.19
C ALA A 58 22.05 -1.44 -4.94
N GLU A 59 21.16 -2.44 -5.00
CA GLU A 59 20.99 -3.41 -3.91
C GLU A 59 22.24 -4.25 -3.64
N LEU A 60 22.94 -4.68 -4.70
CA LEU A 60 24.20 -5.42 -4.52
C LEU A 60 25.29 -4.53 -3.91
N SER A 61 25.33 -3.23 -4.23
CA SER A 61 26.27 -2.28 -3.63
C SER A 61 25.97 -2.01 -2.14
N GLU A 62 24.70 -1.92 -1.76
CA GLU A 62 24.29 -1.78 -0.36
C GLU A 62 24.63 -3.04 0.44
N LEU A 63 24.49 -4.21 -0.19
CA LEU A 63 24.88 -5.49 0.41
C LEU A 63 26.38 -5.59 0.69
N VAL A 64 27.24 -5.13 -0.23
CA VAL A 64 28.70 -5.08 -0.01
C VAL A 64 29.03 -4.16 1.15
N THR A 65 28.41 -2.98 1.21
CA THR A 65 28.59 -2.03 2.32
C THR A 65 28.18 -2.64 3.66
N SER A 66 27.08 -3.41 3.68
CA SER A 66 26.60 -4.12 4.86
C SER A 66 27.54 -5.25 5.30
N LEU A 67 28.16 -5.95 4.33
CA LEU A 67 29.16 -6.98 4.61
C LEU A 67 30.38 -6.38 5.32
N GLU A 68 30.95 -5.30 4.78
CA GLU A 68 32.12 -4.63 5.38
C GLU A 68 31.84 -4.10 6.79
N ARG A 69 30.61 -3.62 7.03
CA ARG A 69 30.19 -3.19 8.36
C ARG A 69 30.17 -4.38 9.31
N SER A 70 29.49 -5.46 8.92
CA SER A 70 29.37 -6.66 9.75
C SER A 70 30.74 -7.23 10.11
N GLU A 71 31.67 -7.26 9.14
CA GLU A 71 33.06 -7.67 9.36
C GLU A 71 33.74 -6.85 10.46
N ARG A 72 33.62 -5.52 10.45
CA ARG A 72 34.24 -4.65 11.46
C ARG A 72 33.67 -4.85 12.85
N GLU A 73 32.39 -5.17 12.95
CA GLU A 73 31.66 -5.30 14.21
C GLU A 73 31.82 -6.70 14.84
N MET A 74 32.18 -7.73 14.07
CA MET A 74 32.47 -9.08 14.58
C MET A 74 33.78 -9.17 15.37
N SER A 75 33.83 -10.05 16.36
CA SER A 75 35.06 -10.41 17.08
C SER A 75 36.07 -11.13 16.17
N GLU A 76 37.36 -11.06 16.51
CA GLU A 76 38.42 -11.71 15.74
C GLU A 76 38.23 -13.24 15.60
N ALA A 77 37.73 -13.90 16.65
CA ALA A 77 37.48 -15.34 16.64
C ALA A 77 36.35 -15.74 15.66
N THR A 78 35.23 -15.00 15.67
CA THR A 78 34.13 -15.22 14.72
C THR A 78 34.51 -14.79 13.32
N ARG A 79 35.20 -13.65 13.18
CA ARG A 79 35.68 -13.11 11.91
C ARG A 79 36.64 -14.09 11.24
N SER A 80 37.59 -14.68 11.96
CA SER A 80 38.54 -15.67 11.40
C SER A 80 37.87 -16.96 10.93
N PHE A 81 36.73 -17.37 11.52
CA PHE A 81 35.92 -18.50 11.06
C PHE A 81 35.11 -18.13 9.81
N PHE A 82 34.60 -16.89 9.77
CA PHE A 82 33.84 -16.33 8.66
C PHE A 82 34.71 -16.09 7.40
N LEU A 83 35.99 -15.73 7.57
CA LEU A 83 36.93 -15.29 6.51
C LEU A 83 37.54 -16.38 5.60
N GLY A 84 37.10 -17.63 5.66
CA GLY A 84 37.72 -18.70 4.84
C GLY A 84 37.65 -18.47 3.32
N ASP A 85 36.55 -17.87 2.83
CA ASP A 85 36.25 -17.73 1.38
C ASP A 85 35.55 -16.40 1.02
N LEU A 86 35.50 -15.44 1.96
CA LEU A 86 34.73 -14.19 1.79
C LEU A 86 35.30 -13.25 0.74
N GLY A 87 36.62 -13.27 0.52
CA GLY A 87 37.25 -12.46 -0.51
C GLY A 87 36.72 -12.80 -1.91
N GLU A 88 36.53 -14.08 -2.21
CA GLU A 88 36.00 -14.53 -3.51
C GLU A 88 34.51 -14.20 -3.66
N ILE A 89 33.71 -14.37 -2.60
CA ILE A 89 32.27 -14.06 -2.63
C ILE A 89 32.01 -12.56 -2.73
N ARG A 90 32.73 -11.76 -1.95
CA ARG A 90 32.65 -10.29 -2.01
C ARG A 90 33.07 -9.78 -3.40
N PHE A 91 34.20 -10.25 -3.91
CA PHE A 91 34.65 -9.91 -5.26
C PHE A 91 33.62 -10.33 -6.32
N GLY A 92 32.98 -11.51 -6.16
CA GLY A 92 31.90 -11.96 -7.04
C GLY A 92 30.66 -11.06 -7.01
N ILE A 93 30.25 -10.57 -5.83
CA ILE A 93 29.12 -9.64 -5.67
C ILE A 93 29.46 -8.26 -6.24
N GLU A 94 30.65 -7.73 -5.96
CA GLU A 94 31.14 -6.45 -6.49
C GLU A 94 31.26 -6.48 -8.02
N LYS A 95 31.84 -7.56 -8.57
CA LYS A 95 31.94 -7.77 -10.01
C LYS A 95 30.56 -7.87 -10.66
N ALA A 96 29.63 -8.64 -10.07
CA ALA A 96 28.28 -8.75 -10.60
C ALA A 96 27.50 -7.41 -10.52
N ALA A 97 27.74 -6.60 -9.49
CA ALA A 97 27.18 -5.25 -9.40
C ALA A 97 27.76 -4.34 -10.50
N ALA A 98 29.07 -4.38 -10.71
CA ALA A 98 29.75 -3.59 -11.75
C ALA A 98 29.30 -3.98 -13.16
N GLU A 99 29.18 -5.28 -13.46
CA GLU A 99 28.69 -5.77 -14.76
C GLU A 99 27.22 -5.41 -15.01
N LEU A 100 26.39 -5.37 -13.96
CA LEU A 100 25.01 -4.90 -14.04
C LEU A 100 24.94 -3.39 -14.28
N TYR A 101 25.83 -2.61 -13.65
CA TYR A 101 25.96 -1.17 -13.91
C TYR A 101 26.40 -0.89 -15.36
N GLU A 102 27.36 -1.65 -15.88
CA GLU A 102 27.87 -1.52 -17.25
C GLU A 102 26.78 -1.76 -18.31
N GLN A 103 25.87 -2.70 -18.04
CA GLN A 103 24.72 -2.98 -18.92
C GLN A 103 23.64 -1.90 -18.89
N VAL A 104 23.57 -1.11 -17.81
CA VAL A 104 22.58 -0.04 -17.62
C VAL A 104 23.10 1.30 -18.17
N ASP A 105 24.40 1.56 -18.08
CA ASP A 105 25.04 2.77 -18.62
C ASP A 105 26.51 2.48 -19.04
N PRO A 106 26.77 2.21 -20.33
CA PRO A 106 28.10 1.87 -20.83
C PRO A 106 29.15 3.00 -20.69
N SER A 107 28.71 4.23 -20.38
CA SER A 107 29.60 5.40 -20.28
C SER A 107 30.31 5.54 -18.94
N LYS A 108 29.95 4.71 -17.94
CA LYS A 108 30.50 4.73 -16.57
C LYS A 108 31.49 3.61 -16.27
N ALA A 109 32.02 2.94 -17.29
CA ALA A 109 33.11 1.98 -17.10
C ALA A 109 34.33 2.70 -16.51
N VAL A 110 34.55 2.55 -15.21
CA VAL A 110 35.77 2.99 -14.54
C VAL A 110 36.39 1.76 -13.91
N GLU A 111 37.59 1.43 -14.40
CA GLU A 111 38.47 0.42 -13.81
C GLU A 111 38.66 0.72 -12.33
N ALA A 112 38.44 -0.28 -11.48
CA ALA A 112 38.66 -0.16 -10.05
C ALA A 112 40.13 0.19 -9.79
N SER A 113 40.39 1.41 -9.34
CA SER A 113 41.65 1.76 -8.71
C SER A 113 41.42 2.56 -7.44
N ASP A 114 41.88 1.91 -6.38
CA ASP A 114 42.34 2.36 -5.06
C ASP A 114 42.32 3.86 -4.72
N ASP A 115 41.82 4.10 -3.51
CA ASP A 115 42.24 5.12 -2.55
C ASP A 115 42.01 6.61 -2.89
N SER A 116 40.98 7.20 -2.26
CA SER A 116 41.15 8.34 -1.33
C SER A 116 39.82 9.04 -1.04
N PHE A 117 39.43 9.04 0.23
CA PHE A 117 38.47 10.01 0.79
C PHE A 117 39.04 11.42 0.58
N SER A 118 38.49 12.17 -0.37
CA SER A 118 38.66 13.62 -0.43
C SER A 118 37.32 14.32 -0.53
N THR A 119 37.26 15.46 0.16
CA THR A 119 36.08 16.22 0.56
C THR A 119 35.29 16.69 -0.66
N ILE A 120 34.14 16.05 -0.95
CA ILE A 120 33.24 16.55 -1.99
C ILE A 120 32.57 17.83 -1.47
N SER A 121 32.95 18.95 -2.08
CA SER A 121 32.21 20.21 -2.04
C SER A 121 30.76 19.95 -2.48
N MET A 122 29.80 20.04 -1.56
CA MET A 122 28.38 20.00 -1.92
C MET A 122 28.05 21.23 -2.76
N ASP A 123 27.83 21.03 -4.05
CA ASP A 123 27.19 22.05 -4.89
C ASP A 123 25.85 22.45 -4.25
N VAL A 124 25.68 23.76 -4.00
CA VAL A 124 24.50 24.31 -3.32
C VAL A 124 23.30 24.18 -4.25
N VAL A 125 22.42 23.19 -3.96
CA VAL A 125 21.15 23.02 -4.69
C VAL A 125 20.31 24.30 -4.56
N PRO A 126 19.97 24.98 -5.67
CA PRO A 126 19.19 26.22 -5.62
C PRO A 126 17.74 25.95 -5.20
N PRO A 127 17.05 26.91 -4.54
CA PRO A 127 15.67 26.72 -4.12
C PRO A 127 14.71 26.64 -5.30
N PRO A 128 13.76 25.68 -5.30
CA PRO A 128 12.76 25.56 -6.34
C PRO A 128 11.82 26.78 -6.35
N LYS A 129 11.48 27.23 -7.56
CA LYS A 129 10.63 28.40 -7.81
C LYS A 129 9.29 28.01 -8.43
N GLU A 130 9.31 26.99 -9.29
CA GLU A 130 8.16 26.50 -10.04
C GLU A 130 7.78 25.05 -9.65
N PRO A 131 6.51 24.63 -9.79
CA PRO A 131 6.05 23.30 -9.39
C PRO A 131 6.90 22.12 -9.88
N ALA A 132 7.41 22.17 -11.11
CA ALA A 132 8.25 21.10 -11.67
C ALA A 132 9.59 20.96 -10.93
N GLU A 133 10.19 22.07 -10.47
CA GLU A 133 11.43 22.06 -9.71
C GLU A 133 11.21 21.45 -8.31
N TYR A 134 10.06 21.73 -7.68
CA TYR A 134 9.68 21.08 -6.43
C TYR A 134 9.55 19.56 -6.58
N VAL A 135 8.95 19.09 -7.68
CA VAL A 135 8.87 17.64 -7.97
C VAL A 135 10.26 17.05 -8.11
N ALA A 136 11.16 17.69 -8.86
CA ALA A 136 12.53 17.20 -9.03
C ALA A 136 13.27 17.08 -7.69
N CYS A 137 13.19 18.11 -6.84
CA CYS A 137 13.77 18.06 -5.50
C CYS A 137 13.14 16.96 -4.62
N PHE A 138 11.83 16.72 -4.75
CA PHE A 138 11.12 15.70 -3.97
C PHE A 138 11.45 14.27 -4.40
N GLU A 139 11.57 13.99 -5.70
CA GLU A 139 11.92 12.66 -6.19
C GLU A 139 13.39 12.31 -5.88
N ALA A 140 14.28 13.31 -5.84
CA ALA A 140 15.67 13.16 -5.41
C ALA A 140 15.85 13.29 -3.88
N LEU A 141 14.76 13.33 -3.10
CA LEU A 141 14.81 13.55 -1.66
C LEU A 141 15.38 12.31 -0.95
N GLU A 142 16.49 12.52 -0.24
CA GLU A 142 17.04 11.53 0.69
C GLU A 142 16.94 12.00 2.15
N PHE A 143 16.57 11.09 3.05
CA PHE A 143 16.55 11.34 4.49
C PHE A 143 17.96 11.23 5.07
N ARG A 144 18.34 12.20 5.92
CA ARG A 144 19.51 12.04 6.77
C ARG A 144 19.24 10.98 7.86
N PRO A 145 20.28 10.25 8.32
CA PRO A 145 20.16 9.30 9.42
C PRO A 145 19.44 9.91 10.63
N THR A 146 18.61 9.12 11.33
CA THR A 146 17.74 9.51 12.50
C THR A 146 16.55 10.43 12.20
N TRP A 147 16.49 11.13 11.06
CA TRP A 147 15.35 12.00 10.73
C TRP A 147 14.12 11.24 10.24
N ARG A 148 14.33 10.05 9.67
CA ARG A 148 13.24 9.16 9.23
C ARG A 148 12.36 8.73 10.41
N GLU A 149 12.96 8.30 11.53
CA GLU A 149 12.23 7.91 12.75
C GLU A 149 11.44 9.09 13.36
N LYS A 150 12.02 10.30 13.36
CA LYS A 150 11.32 11.51 13.80
C LYS A 150 10.11 11.79 12.92
N ALA A 151 10.26 11.64 11.60
CA ALA A 151 9.16 11.80 10.66
C ALA A 151 8.07 10.74 10.90
N ASP A 152 8.45 9.47 11.11
CA ASP A 152 7.52 8.38 11.42
C ASP A 152 6.70 8.66 12.70
N ALA A 153 7.34 9.19 13.75
CA ALA A 153 6.65 9.57 14.97
C ALA A 153 5.63 10.71 14.77
N LEU A 154 5.92 11.66 13.86
CA LEU A 154 4.99 12.72 13.48
C LEU A 154 3.88 12.19 12.57
N ILE A 155 4.17 11.25 11.66
CA ILE A 155 3.16 10.58 10.86
C ILE A 155 2.19 9.83 11.78
N ALA A 156 2.67 9.08 12.77
CA ALA A 156 1.82 8.41 13.75
C ALA A 156 0.90 9.38 14.51
N LYS A 157 1.33 10.63 14.75
CA LYS A 157 0.45 11.67 15.29
C LYS A 157 -0.58 12.13 14.27
N ILE A 158 -0.18 12.42 13.04
CA ILE A 158 -1.08 12.87 11.95
C ILE A 158 -2.15 11.80 11.68
N THR A 159 -1.75 10.53 11.66
CA THR A 159 -2.60 9.39 11.32
C THR A 159 -3.31 8.77 12.52
N ARG A 160 -3.17 9.36 13.72
CA ARG A 160 -3.94 8.98 14.90
C ARG A 160 -5.43 9.15 14.61
N GLU A 161 -6.24 8.19 15.02
CA GLU A 161 -7.64 8.08 14.58
C GLU A 161 -8.49 9.31 14.93
N ASP A 162 -8.35 9.82 16.16
CA ASP A 162 -8.99 11.07 16.60
C ASP A 162 -8.49 12.27 15.79
N ALA A 163 -7.25 12.30 15.34
CA ALA A 163 -6.70 13.39 14.55
C ALA A 163 -7.23 13.35 13.10
N ILE A 164 -7.21 12.19 12.45
CA ILE A 164 -7.73 12.01 11.07
C ILE A 164 -9.19 12.43 10.98
N ILE A 165 -10.05 12.01 11.92
CA ILE A 165 -11.48 12.36 11.90
C ILE A 165 -11.67 13.88 11.90
N ARG A 166 -10.82 14.60 12.64
CA ARG A 166 -10.88 16.05 12.74
C ARG A 166 -10.38 16.70 11.44
N TYR A 167 -9.31 16.18 10.84
CA TYR A 167 -8.83 16.67 9.54
C TYR A 167 -9.84 16.42 8.40
N LEU A 168 -10.51 15.26 8.38
CA LEU A 168 -11.55 14.95 7.41
C LEU A 168 -12.75 15.90 7.55
N ARG A 169 -13.14 16.30 8.77
CA ARG A 169 -14.18 17.32 9.00
C ARG A 169 -13.78 18.70 8.48
N VAL A 170 -12.48 19.03 8.52
CA VAL A 170 -11.95 20.27 7.94
C VAL A 170 -11.93 20.18 6.41
N GLU A 171 -11.51 19.05 5.85
CA GLU A 171 -11.55 18.77 4.40
C GLU A 171 -12.97 18.85 3.86
N GLU A 172 -13.96 18.29 4.55
CA GLU A 172 -15.37 18.35 4.15
C GLU A 172 -15.83 19.80 3.95
N LYS A 173 -15.42 20.70 4.87
CA LYS A 173 -15.79 22.12 4.87
C LYS A 173 -15.01 22.95 3.86
N THR A 174 -13.72 22.67 3.69
CA THR A 174 -12.78 23.55 2.96
C THR A 174 -12.36 23.01 1.61
N LYS A 175 -12.51 21.71 1.38
CA LYS A 175 -11.94 20.95 0.26
C LYS A 175 -10.40 20.94 0.22
N VAL A 176 -9.73 21.37 1.28
CA VAL A 176 -8.28 21.21 1.47
C VAL A 176 -8.02 19.77 1.93
N PRO A 177 -7.12 19.02 1.28
CA PRO A 177 -6.88 17.62 1.61
C PRO A 177 -6.51 17.41 3.09
N TRP A 178 -7.10 16.40 3.73
CA TRP A 178 -6.89 16.15 5.17
C TRP A 178 -5.40 16.01 5.54
N TRP A 179 -4.59 15.41 4.66
CA TRP A 179 -3.16 15.21 4.89
C TRP A 179 -2.38 16.52 4.82
N PHE A 180 -2.81 17.46 3.97
CA PHE A 180 -2.22 18.81 3.94
C PHE A 180 -2.54 19.54 5.24
N VAL A 181 -3.79 19.46 5.71
CA VAL A 181 -4.22 20.02 7.00
C VAL A 181 -3.41 19.40 8.15
N GLY A 182 -3.20 18.08 8.12
CA GLY A 182 -2.42 17.37 9.14
C GLY A 182 -0.96 17.78 9.19
N VAL A 183 -0.30 17.88 8.04
CA VAL A 183 1.08 18.39 7.94
C VAL A 183 1.14 19.83 8.42
N LEU A 184 0.24 20.70 7.94
CA LEU A 184 0.20 22.09 8.37
C LEU A 184 -0.05 22.23 9.89
N HIS A 185 -0.91 21.40 10.47
CA HIS A 185 -1.18 21.40 11.90
C HIS A 185 0.06 21.03 12.74
N ILE A 186 0.89 20.10 12.24
CA ILE A 186 2.20 19.82 12.84
C ILE A 186 3.12 21.03 12.69
N MET A 187 3.15 21.62 11.49
CA MET A 187 4.08 22.70 11.17
C MET A 187 3.81 23.98 11.97
N GLU A 188 2.54 24.36 12.11
CA GLU A 188 2.11 25.64 12.68
C GLU A 188 1.91 25.60 14.20
N THR A 189 1.45 24.46 14.74
CA THR A 189 1.06 24.40 16.15
C THR A 189 1.55 23.16 16.88
N SER A 190 2.41 22.34 16.27
CA SER A 190 2.83 21.04 16.83
C SER A 190 1.65 20.12 17.16
N GLN A 191 0.59 20.18 16.35
CA GLN A 191 -0.66 19.43 16.51
C GLN A 191 -1.49 19.79 17.75
N ARG A 192 -1.39 21.02 18.24
CA ARG A 192 -2.20 21.48 19.38
C ARG A 192 -3.63 21.81 18.94
N PHE A 193 -4.53 20.86 19.17
CA PHE A 193 -5.98 21.01 18.92
C PHE A 193 -6.69 22.03 19.82
N ASN A 194 -6.01 22.58 20.82
CA ASN A 194 -6.47 23.70 21.65
C ASN A 194 -5.86 25.04 21.23
N ALA A 195 -5.28 25.12 20.02
CA ALA A 195 -4.73 26.34 19.44
C ALA A 195 -5.30 26.60 18.04
N HIS A 196 -5.41 27.87 17.65
CA HIS A 196 -5.82 28.28 16.33
C HIS A 196 -4.75 27.91 15.29
N LEU A 197 -5.18 27.29 14.18
CA LEU A 197 -4.29 26.99 13.05
C LEU A 197 -3.72 28.25 12.37
N HIS A 198 -4.36 29.41 12.57
CA HIS A 198 -3.89 30.71 12.05
C HIS A 198 -2.47 31.06 12.48
N ASN A 199 -2.18 30.96 13.78
CA ASN A 199 -0.96 31.52 14.37
C ASN A 199 -0.61 30.91 15.74
N GLY A 200 -1.28 29.83 16.14
CA GLY A 200 -0.98 29.10 17.37
C GLY A 200 -1.47 29.74 18.67
N ASP A 201 -2.24 30.84 18.62
CA ASP A 201 -2.92 31.40 19.79
C ASP A 201 -3.92 30.38 20.40
N PRO A 202 -4.18 30.42 21.72
CA PRO A 202 -5.13 29.51 22.36
C PRO A 202 -6.55 29.61 21.79
N LEU A 203 -7.22 28.47 21.58
CA LEU A 203 -8.59 28.37 21.05
C LEU A 203 -9.66 28.91 22.02
N SER A 204 -9.27 29.28 23.25
CA SER A 204 -10.13 29.79 24.32
C SER A 204 -10.59 31.24 24.11
N ALA A 205 -10.08 31.95 23.11
CA ALA A 205 -10.49 33.30 22.73
C ALA A 205 -10.33 33.48 21.21
N LYS A 206 -10.50 34.71 20.69
CA LYS A 206 -10.07 35.04 19.33
C LYS A 206 -8.55 35.22 19.28
N THR A 207 -7.96 35.05 18.10
CA THR A 207 -6.55 35.37 17.86
C THR A 207 -6.24 36.82 18.20
N VAL A 208 -5.09 37.05 18.83
CA VAL A 208 -4.53 38.38 19.12
C VAL A 208 -3.34 38.64 18.21
N ARG A 209 -2.54 37.59 17.95
CA ARG A 209 -1.50 37.64 16.93
C ARG A 209 -2.11 37.74 15.54
N VAL A 210 -1.33 38.20 14.57
CA VAL A 210 -1.77 38.36 13.18
C VAL A 210 -2.05 36.97 12.57
N PRO A 211 -3.18 36.77 11.85
CA PRO A 211 -4.31 37.70 11.71
C PRO A 211 -5.13 37.78 13.01
N SER A 212 -5.32 38.99 13.54
CA SER A 212 -6.05 39.21 14.80
C SER A 212 -7.57 39.18 14.61
N GLY A 213 -8.30 38.85 15.67
CA GLY A 213 -9.77 38.84 15.69
C GLY A 213 -10.41 37.64 14.98
N ARG A 214 -9.67 36.55 14.74
CA ARG A 214 -10.15 35.33 14.08
C ARG A 214 -10.43 34.20 15.08
N PRO A 215 -11.36 33.28 14.79
CA PRO A 215 -12.44 33.40 13.80
C PRO A 215 -13.40 34.55 14.12
N ILE A 216 -13.99 35.18 13.10
CA ILE A 216 -14.89 36.34 13.29
C ILE A 216 -16.09 35.96 14.16
N ASN A 217 -16.65 34.77 13.92
CA ASN A 217 -17.79 34.19 14.62
C ASN A 217 -17.39 33.29 15.80
N TRP A 218 -16.22 33.52 16.40
CA TRP A 218 -15.78 32.72 17.55
C TRP A 218 -16.81 32.74 18.70
N GLN A 219 -16.98 31.57 19.32
CA GLN A 219 -17.83 31.36 20.50
C GLN A 219 -17.10 30.45 21.49
N ALA A 220 -17.40 30.59 22.78
CA ALA A 220 -16.83 29.72 23.81
C ALA A 220 -17.18 28.25 23.51
N GLY A 221 -16.18 27.36 23.58
CA GLY A 221 -16.34 25.95 23.25
C GLY A 221 -16.35 25.62 21.76
N MET A 222 -16.01 26.57 20.87
CA MET A 222 -15.88 26.33 19.43
C MET A 222 -14.95 25.13 19.15
N PRO A 223 -15.41 24.13 18.36
CA PRO A 223 -14.56 23.04 17.93
C PRO A 223 -13.40 23.54 17.06
N TRP A 224 -12.22 22.94 17.24
CA TRP A 224 -11.01 23.29 16.49
C TRP A 224 -11.21 23.27 14.97
N GLU A 225 -12.04 22.36 14.46
CA GLU A 225 -12.32 22.17 13.04
C GLU A 225 -12.93 23.42 12.41
N LEU A 226 -13.79 24.14 13.15
CA LEU A 226 -14.37 25.39 12.67
C LEU A 226 -13.33 26.51 12.63
N SER A 227 -12.44 26.56 13.62
CA SER A 227 -11.33 27.51 13.61
C SER A 227 -10.30 27.21 12.54
N ALA A 228 -10.00 25.94 12.29
CA ALA A 228 -9.09 25.50 11.24
C ALA A 228 -9.69 25.80 9.85
N ALA A 229 -10.99 25.58 9.66
CA ALA A 229 -11.69 25.96 8.43
C ALA A 229 -11.61 27.48 8.18
N ASP A 230 -11.80 28.31 9.22
CA ASP A 230 -11.63 29.77 9.09
C ASP A 230 -10.19 30.15 8.66
N ALA A 231 -9.16 29.46 9.18
CA ALA A 231 -7.77 29.68 8.76
C ALA A 231 -7.55 29.36 7.27
N LEU A 232 -8.10 28.26 6.79
CA LEU A 232 -7.93 27.82 5.41
C LEU A 232 -8.78 28.63 4.41
N MET A 233 -9.92 29.17 4.85
CA MET A 233 -10.80 29.98 4.00
C MET A 233 -10.41 31.45 3.97
N ASN A 234 -10.03 32.00 5.13
CA ASN A 234 -9.81 33.44 5.32
C ASN A 234 -8.35 33.82 5.60
N GLY A 235 -7.43 32.86 5.55
CA GLY A 235 -6.00 33.11 5.55
C GLY A 235 -5.51 33.72 4.24
N SER A 236 -4.26 34.17 4.21
CA SER A 236 -3.63 34.88 3.07
C SER A 236 -3.72 34.11 1.75
N LEU A 237 -3.68 32.78 1.78
CA LEU A 237 -3.69 31.93 0.58
C LEU A 237 -5.07 31.44 0.16
N ARG A 238 -6.13 31.69 0.95
CA ARG A 238 -7.51 31.21 0.66
C ARG A 238 -7.55 29.76 0.15
N LEU A 239 -6.83 28.84 0.81
CA LEU A 239 -6.58 27.47 0.34
C LEU A 239 -7.83 26.67 -0.09
N HIS A 240 -9.01 27.01 0.42
CA HIS A 240 -10.29 26.43 -0.04
C HIS A 240 -10.62 26.62 -1.53
N GLU A 241 -10.00 27.61 -2.18
CA GLU A 241 -10.16 27.91 -3.60
C GLU A 241 -9.20 27.10 -4.48
N VAL A 242 -8.15 26.53 -3.90
CA VAL A 242 -7.17 25.72 -4.63
C VAL A 242 -7.83 24.47 -5.21
N ARG A 243 -7.56 24.22 -6.49
CA ARG A 243 -8.05 23.04 -7.22
C ARG A 243 -6.94 22.08 -7.63
N ASP A 244 -5.72 22.58 -7.80
CA ASP A 244 -4.55 21.77 -8.13
C ASP A 244 -3.80 21.39 -6.84
N TRP A 245 -3.87 20.11 -6.47
CA TRP A 245 -3.11 19.53 -5.37
C TRP A 245 -2.06 18.52 -5.87
N SER A 246 -1.54 18.74 -7.09
CA SER A 246 -0.36 18.02 -7.57
C SER A 246 0.83 18.24 -6.61
N LEU A 247 1.78 17.30 -6.62
CA LEU A 247 2.94 17.30 -5.74
C LEU A 247 3.69 18.64 -5.77
N GLY A 248 4.02 19.10 -6.98
CA GLY A 248 4.75 20.36 -7.17
C GLY A 248 3.99 21.57 -6.61
N ASN A 249 2.70 21.69 -6.94
CA ASN A 249 1.89 22.82 -6.46
C ASN A 249 1.65 22.76 -4.94
N THR A 250 1.47 21.55 -4.39
CA THR A 250 1.32 21.33 -2.95
C THR A 250 2.55 21.82 -2.18
N LEU A 251 3.75 21.44 -2.61
CA LEU A 251 4.99 21.85 -1.96
C LEU A 251 5.19 23.37 -2.08
N MET A 252 4.91 23.93 -3.25
CA MET A 252 4.97 25.38 -3.46
C MET A 252 3.98 26.14 -2.55
N LEU A 253 2.73 25.68 -2.43
CA LEU A 253 1.72 26.27 -1.55
C LEU A 253 2.14 26.19 -0.08
N MET A 254 2.77 25.10 0.33
CA MET A 254 3.25 24.90 1.69
C MET A 254 4.43 25.82 2.01
N GLU A 255 5.36 26.03 1.07
CA GLU A 255 6.39 27.08 1.22
C GLU A 255 5.78 28.48 1.24
N HIS A 256 4.78 28.76 0.40
CA HIS A 256 4.10 30.05 0.37
C HIS A 256 3.37 30.33 1.69
N TYR A 257 2.81 29.29 2.33
CA TYR A 257 2.14 29.43 3.62
C TYR A 257 3.09 29.97 4.70
N ASN A 258 4.32 29.43 4.74
CA ASN A 258 5.39 29.94 5.60
C ASN A 258 5.99 31.27 5.09
N GLY A 259 6.08 31.44 3.77
CA GLY A 259 6.66 32.58 3.08
C GLY A 259 7.97 32.26 2.34
N PHE A 260 8.19 32.93 1.20
CA PHE A 260 9.32 32.70 0.28
C PHE A 260 10.64 33.41 0.68
N GLY A 261 10.85 33.69 1.98
CA GLY A 261 12.02 34.45 2.45
C GLY A 261 13.37 33.82 2.04
N TYR A 262 13.45 32.49 2.03
CA TYR A 262 14.67 31.74 1.70
C TYR A 262 15.06 31.82 0.22
N ARG A 263 14.08 32.03 -0.70
CA ARG A 263 14.36 32.22 -2.13
C ARG A 263 15.28 33.44 -2.38
N LYS A 264 15.10 34.52 -1.60
CA LYS A 264 15.94 35.73 -1.69
C LYS A 264 17.37 35.50 -1.21
N LEU A 265 17.57 34.48 -0.37
CA LEU A 265 18.88 34.08 0.15
C LEU A 265 19.54 33.00 -0.70
N ASN A 266 18.89 32.58 -1.79
CA ASN A 266 19.29 31.44 -2.63
C ASN A 266 19.53 30.16 -1.80
N ARG A 267 18.62 29.88 -0.86
CA ARG A 267 18.70 28.70 0.05
C ARG A 267 17.40 27.91 0.05
N MET A 268 17.53 26.59 0.20
CA MET A 268 16.41 25.69 0.43
C MET A 268 15.69 26.04 1.74
N SER A 269 14.36 26.04 1.72
CA SER A 269 13.56 26.36 2.90
C SER A 269 13.62 25.20 3.92
N PRO A 270 14.13 25.41 5.16
CA PRO A 270 14.07 24.39 6.21
C PRO A 270 12.62 24.00 6.55
N TYR A 271 11.64 24.86 6.28
CA TYR A 271 10.22 24.56 6.50
C TYR A 271 9.75 23.38 5.64
N LEU A 272 10.32 23.19 4.44
CA LEU A 272 10.03 22.04 3.60
C LEU A 272 11.06 20.92 3.73
N TRP A 273 12.35 21.28 3.76
CA TRP A 273 13.42 20.35 3.43
C TRP A 273 14.30 19.95 4.62
N ASN A 274 14.07 20.50 5.82
CA ASN A 274 14.89 20.16 6.98
C ASN A 274 14.75 18.67 7.37
N GLY A 275 15.90 18.01 7.52
CA GLY A 275 15.99 16.56 7.71
C GLY A 275 16.49 15.80 6.48
N SER A 276 16.48 16.44 5.31
CA SER A 276 17.17 15.95 4.11
C SER A 276 18.60 16.51 4.02
N TYR A 277 19.37 16.06 3.03
CA TYR A 277 20.69 16.63 2.73
C TYR A 277 20.63 18.04 2.13
N TYR A 278 19.45 18.53 1.71
CA TYR A 278 19.29 19.90 1.18
C TYR A 278 19.44 21.00 2.24
N CYS A 279 19.25 20.69 3.52
CA CYS A 279 19.24 21.70 4.58
C CYS A 279 19.86 21.18 5.89
N TYR A 280 20.99 21.78 6.27
CA TYR A 280 21.70 21.50 7.52
C TYR A 280 21.55 22.59 8.59
N LYS A 281 21.70 23.86 8.22
CA LYS A 281 21.66 25.02 9.11
C LYS A 281 21.21 26.27 8.35
N GLY A 282 20.70 27.25 9.09
CA GLY A 282 20.19 28.50 8.55
C GLY A 282 18.67 28.57 8.63
N LYS A 283 18.13 29.40 9.53
CA LYS A 283 16.69 29.64 9.61
C LYS A 283 16.36 31.08 10.00
N PHE A 284 15.18 31.55 9.63
CA PHE A 284 14.58 32.73 10.24
C PHE A 284 14.19 32.39 11.69
N VAL A 285 14.74 33.13 12.65
CA VAL A 285 14.44 32.95 14.09
C VAL A 285 13.31 33.85 14.58
N SER A 286 13.01 34.90 13.81
CA SER A 286 11.85 35.77 13.94
C SER A 286 11.62 36.46 12.59
N ASP A 287 10.53 37.23 12.48
CA ASP A 287 10.16 37.92 11.24
C ASP A 287 11.34 38.71 10.66
N SER A 288 11.74 38.32 9.45
CA SER A 288 12.85 38.90 8.69
C SER A 288 14.26 38.79 9.33
N GLN A 289 14.44 38.03 10.42
CA GLN A 289 15.76 37.81 11.05
C GLN A 289 16.32 36.42 10.71
N PHE A 290 17.14 36.34 9.66
CA PHE A 290 17.82 35.10 9.27
C PHE A 290 19.10 34.89 10.10
N ASN A 291 19.25 33.73 10.71
CA ASN A 291 20.47 33.29 11.35
C ASN A 291 21.07 32.10 10.57
N PRO A 292 22.27 32.25 9.95
CA PRO A 292 22.89 31.20 9.12
C PRO A 292 23.35 29.96 9.92
N GLU A 293 23.54 30.09 11.23
CA GLU A 293 24.02 29.02 12.10
C GLU A 293 22.91 28.31 12.87
N ALA A 294 21.71 28.88 12.88
CA ALA A 294 20.59 28.30 13.61
C ALA A 294 20.11 27.00 12.95
N ILE A 295 19.96 25.95 13.76
CA ILE A 295 19.49 24.63 13.31
C ILE A 295 17.99 24.51 13.59
N SER A 296 17.25 23.91 12.66
CA SER A 296 15.84 23.56 12.88
C SER A 296 15.74 22.15 13.44
N GLU A 297 14.96 21.98 14.50
CA GLU A 297 14.63 20.66 15.06
C GLU A 297 13.37 20.05 14.43
N GLN A 298 12.64 20.85 13.66
CA GLN A 298 11.37 20.47 13.04
C GLN A 298 11.60 19.71 11.74
N VAL A 299 10.92 18.58 11.56
CA VAL A 299 10.92 17.83 10.29
C VAL A 299 10.20 18.67 9.23
N GLY A 300 10.81 18.82 8.06
CA GLY A 300 10.24 19.61 6.97
C GLY A 300 8.97 19.00 6.37
N GLY A 301 8.05 19.85 5.90
CA GLY A 301 6.77 19.44 5.32
C GLY A 301 6.90 18.50 4.11
N ALA A 302 7.93 18.67 3.28
CA ALA A 302 8.19 17.77 2.15
C ALA A 302 8.55 16.36 2.64
N LEU A 303 9.34 16.25 3.71
CA LEU A 303 9.68 14.96 4.30
C LEU A 303 8.45 14.28 4.92
N LEU A 304 7.54 15.04 5.53
CA LEU A 304 6.29 14.49 6.06
C LEU A 304 5.37 13.98 4.93
N ILE A 305 5.26 14.72 3.82
CA ILE A 305 4.52 14.27 2.63
C ILE A 305 5.17 13.02 2.02
N HIS A 306 6.50 12.97 1.96
CA HIS A 306 7.24 11.81 1.49
C HIS A 306 6.96 10.58 2.35
N ARG A 307 6.99 10.70 3.68
CA ARG A 307 6.66 9.57 4.57
C ARG A 307 5.20 9.14 4.46
N LEU A 308 4.26 10.07 4.32
CA LEU A 308 2.84 9.73 4.08
C LEU A 308 2.67 8.94 2.76
N LYS A 309 3.44 9.29 1.71
CA LYS A 309 3.45 8.57 0.43
C LYS A 309 4.08 7.19 0.56
N ASP A 310 5.26 7.09 1.16
CA ASP A 310 5.98 5.83 1.35
C ASP A 310 5.22 4.81 2.21
N MET A 311 4.52 5.30 3.25
CA MET A 311 3.70 4.48 4.12
C MET A 311 2.30 4.22 3.54
N GLU A 312 2.09 4.61 2.28
CA GLU A 312 0.84 4.41 1.54
C GLU A 312 -0.39 5.02 2.24
N PHE A 313 -0.24 6.10 3.02
CA PHE A 313 -1.40 6.83 3.55
C PHE A 313 -2.04 7.76 2.50
N ILE A 314 -1.25 8.20 1.52
CA ILE A 314 -1.67 9.10 0.44
C ILE A 314 -1.12 8.65 -0.92
N SER A 315 -1.77 9.06 -2.00
CA SER A 315 -1.29 8.87 -3.38
C SER A 315 -1.34 10.20 -4.12
N ILE A 316 -0.20 10.85 -4.37
CA ILE A 316 -0.12 12.20 -4.96
C ILE A 316 0.59 12.17 -6.32
N SER A 317 0.04 12.86 -7.32
CA SER A 317 0.56 12.88 -8.70
C SER A 317 1.47 14.08 -8.94
N SER A 318 2.51 13.91 -9.77
CA SER A 318 3.40 14.97 -10.24
C SER A 318 2.82 15.83 -11.37
N MET A 319 1.73 15.39 -12.04
CA MET A 319 1.14 16.12 -13.15
C MET A 319 0.13 17.19 -12.69
N SER A 320 0.34 18.44 -13.09
CA SER A 320 -0.63 19.54 -12.91
C SER A 320 -1.80 19.35 -13.86
N LYS A 321 -3.01 19.17 -13.32
CA LYS A 321 -4.23 19.09 -14.13
C LYS A 321 -4.82 20.49 -14.30
N VAL A 322 -4.43 21.19 -15.36
CA VAL A 322 -5.20 22.34 -15.87
C VAL A 322 -6.55 21.77 -16.36
N ASN A 323 -7.61 22.04 -15.61
CA ASN A 323 -8.98 21.49 -15.73
C ASN A 323 -9.23 20.09 -15.13
N SER A 324 -9.27 19.99 -13.80
CA SER A 324 -10.20 19.06 -13.12
C SER A 324 -10.28 19.34 -11.62
N LYS A 325 -11.45 19.06 -11.02
CA LYS A 325 -11.69 19.01 -9.56
C LYS A 325 -10.55 18.32 -8.78
N PRO A 326 -10.34 18.70 -7.50
CA PRO A 326 -9.13 18.34 -6.74
C PRO A 326 -9.01 16.83 -6.51
N PRO A 327 -7.79 16.28 -6.59
CA PRO A 327 -7.38 15.17 -5.72
C PRO A 327 -5.91 15.29 -5.25
N PRO A 328 -5.47 14.57 -4.19
CA PRO A 328 -5.97 13.24 -3.80
C PRO A 328 -6.29 13.04 -2.31
N THR A 329 -7.52 12.60 -2.09
CA THR A 329 -8.04 11.89 -0.92
C THR A 329 -7.27 10.56 -0.69
N LEU A 330 -7.41 9.99 0.51
CA LEU A 330 -6.96 8.64 0.92
C LEU A 330 -6.81 7.65 -0.25
N VAL A 331 -5.68 6.94 -0.28
CA VAL A 331 -5.41 5.70 -1.05
C VAL A 331 -6.53 5.33 -2.02
N SER A 332 -6.38 5.73 -3.28
CA SER A 332 -7.31 5.41 -4.37
C SER A 332 -8.79 5.72 -4.07
N THR A 333 -9.18 6.99 -4.22
CA THR A 333 -10.53 7.30 -4.68
C THR A 333 -10.63 7.10 -6.20
N LYS A 334 -10.57 5.85 -6.66
CA LYS A 334 -11.77 5.43 -7.38
C LYS A 334 -12.69 4.94 -6.28
N VAL A 335 -13.46 5.87 -5.71
CA VAL A 335 -14.54 5.48 -4.81
C VAL A 335 -15.31 4.44 -5.57
N VAL A 336 -15.28 3.20 -5.07
CA VAL A 336 -16.22 2.17 -5.51
C VAL A 336 -17.56 2.86 -5.49
N ASP A 337 -18.21 3.04 -6.63
CA ASP A 337 -19.54 3.57 -6.61
C ASP A 337 -20.41 2.54 -5.90
N LYS A 338 -20.57 2.69 -4.59
CA LYS A 338 -21.35 1.81 -3.73
C LYS A 338 -22.85 1.92 -4.04
N THR A 339 -23.23 2.86 -4.90
CA THR A 339 -24.59 2.99 -5.46
C THR A 339 -24.73 2.30 -6.82
N SER A 340 -23.62 1.97 -7.47
CA SER A 340 -23.61 1.21 -8.72
C SER A 340 -24.26 -0.16 -8.50
N PRO A 341 -25.11 -0.62 -9.44
CA PRO A 341 -25.69 -1.96 -9.39
C PRO A 341 -24.66 -3.09 -9.27
N LEU A 342 -23.41 -2.87 -9.68
CA LEU A 342 -22.36 -3.90 -9.68
C LEU A 342 -21.99 -4.42 -8.29
N PHE A 343 -21.92 -3.54 -7.30
CA PHE A 343 -21.38 -3.84 -5.98
C PHE A 343 -22.23 -3.27 -4.84
N LYS A 344 -23.52 -3.01 -5.09
CA LYS A 344 -24.45 -2.52 -4.07
C LYS A 344 -24.45 -3.41 -2.82
N HIS A 345 -24.32 -4.73 -2.98
CA HIS A 345 -24.20 -5.67 -1.85
C HIS A 345 -22.85 -5.56 -1.13
N ALA A 346 -21.76 -5.26 -1.84
CA ALA A 346 -20.45 -5.04 -1.23
C ALA A 346 -20.45 -3.82 -0.29
N ALA A 347 -21.34 -2.85 -0.51
CA ALA A 347 -21.54 -1.74 0.43
C ALA A 347 -21.94 -2.24 1.83
N ALA A 348 -22.69 -3.34 1.94
CA ALA A 348 -23.04 -3.94 3.23
C ALA A 348 -21.83 -4.56 3.93
N GLU A 349 -20.82 -5.01 3.19
CA GLU A 349 -19.54 -5.48 3.74
C GLU A 349 -18.59 -4.33 4.08
N LEU A 350 -18.59 -3.24 3.30
CA LEU A 350 -17.58 -2.17 3.39
C LEU A 350 -18.00 -1.00 4.29
N ASN A 351 -19.30 -0.70 4.39
CA ASN A 351 -19.82 0.43 5.18
C ASN A 351 -20.20 0.05 6.62
N PHE A 352 -20.53 -1.22 6.84
CA PHE A 352 -20.75 -1.80 8.16
C PHE A 352 -19.40 -2.00 8.86
N PRO A 353 -19.21 -1.97 10.19
CA PRO A 353 -20.20 -1.85 11.27
C PRO A 353 -20.32 -0.44 11.86
N LEU A 354 -19.79 0.58 11.18
CA LEU A 354 -19.67 1.94 11.71
C LEU A 354 -21.06 2.55 11.90
N VAL A 355 -21.50 2.65 13.16
CA VAL A 355 -22.67 3.44 13.56
C VAL A 355 -22.16 4.86 13.83
N GLU A 356 -22.91 5.88 13.41
CA GLU A 356 -22.59 7.27 13.69
C GLU A 356 -22.23 7.46 15.18
N ASN A 357 -20.96 7.79 15.45
CA ASN A 357 -20.38 8.17 16.74
C ASN A 357 -19.86 7.08 17.72
N TYR A 358 -19.57 5.84 17.31
CA TYR A 358 -18.94 4.87 18.22
C TYR A 358 -17.76 4.08 17.62
N ASN A 359 -16.61 4.11 18.31
CA ASN A 359 -15.62 3.03 18.23
C ASN A 359 -16.27 1.76 18.77
N ILE A 360 -16.11 0.62 18.08
CA ILE A 360 -16.58 -0.65 18.62
C ILE A 360 -15.57 -1.12 19.68
N CYS A 361 -15.82 -0.71 20.92
CA CYS A 361 -15.30 -1.31 22.14
C CYS A 361 -16.48 -1.62 23.05
N MET A 362 -17.10 -2.79 22.84
CA MET A 362 -18.30 -3.16 23.59
C MET A 362 -17.90 -4.05 24.75
N GLY A 363 -17.97 -3.50 25.96
CA GLY A 363 -17.46 -4.06 27.21
C GLY A 363 -17.95 -5.47 27.56
N MET A 364 -17.23 -6.12 28.48
CA MET A 364 -17.59 -7.42 29.03
C MET A 364 -18.83 -7.30 29.92
N GLY A 365 -19.83 -8.18 29.72
CA GLY A 365 -20.85 -8.48 30.74
C GLY A 365 -22.21 -7.77 30.68
N GLY A 366 -22.68 -7.31 29.51
CA GLY A 366 -24.05 -6.78 29.32
C GLY A 366 -25.07 -7.84 28.85
N PRO A 367 -26.39 -7.54 28.86
CA PRO A 367 -27.45 -8.44 28.39
C PRO A 367 -27.21 -8.91 26.94
N LYS A 368 -27.84 -10.03 26.53
CA LYS A 368 -27.72 -10.62 25.17
C LYS A 368 -27.74 -9.53 24.09
N ARG A 369 -26.65 -9.44 23.31
CA ARG A 369 -26.46 -8.43 22.25
C ARG A 369 -27.60 -8.43 21.26
N LYS A 370 -27.94 -7.25 20.71
CA LYS A 370 -28.89 -7.17 19.60
C LYS A 370 -28.29 -7.85 18.37
N ALA A 371 -29.11 -8.45 17.52
CA ALA A 371 -28.65 -9.22 16.36
C ALA A 371 -27.68 -8.43 15.44
N LYS A 372 -27.92 -7.13 15.24
CA LYS A 372 -27.06 -6.25 14.43
C LYS A 372 -25.67 -6.03 15.03
N GLU A 373 -25.58 -5.92 16.36
CA GLU A 373 -24.30 -5.75 17.07
C GLU A 373 -23.49 -7.04 17.05
N ARG A 374 -24.15 -8.19 17.21
CA ARG A 374 -23.50 -9.50 17.08
C ARG A 374 -22.90 -9.67 15.68
N MET A 375 -23.66 -9.33 14.64
CA MET A 375 -23.18 -9.38 13.26
C MET A 375 -21.98 -8.46 13.02
N ALA A 376 -21.98 -7.24 13.59
CA ALA A 376 -20.84 -6.31 13.53
C ALA A 376 -19.54 -6.94 14.04
N VAL A 377 -19.62 -7.61 15.18
CA VAL A 377 -18.47 -8.27 15.77
C VAL A 377 -18.02 -9.48 14.97
N GLN A 378 -18.96 -10.26 14.41
CA GLN A 378 -18.61 -11.35 13.49
C GLN A 378 -17.81 -10.81 12.30
N ARG A 379 -18.19 -9.67 11.71
CA ARG A 379 -17.44 -9.09 10.58
C ARG A 379 -16.04 -8.65 10.95
N ILE A 380 -15.87 -8.07 12.14
CA ILE A 380 -14.53 -7.76 12.66
C ILE A 380 -13.70 -9.03 12.82
N GLN A 381 -14.27 -10.08 13.43
CA GLN A 381 -13.59 -11.35 13.68
C GLN A 381 -13.19 -12.04 12.36
N GLU A 382 -14.07 -12.06 11.37
CA GLU A 382 -13.81 -12.57 10.02
C GLU A 382 -12.64 -11.83 9.35
N TRP A 383 -12.66 -10.50 9.35
CA TRP A 383 -11.58 -9.69 8.77
C TRP A 383 -10.25 -9.87 9.52
N CYS A 384 -10.25 -9.89 10.84
CA CYS A 384 -9.05 -10.21 11.62
C CYS A 384 -8.47 -11.57 11.21
N CYS A 385 -9.31 -12.60 11.06
CA CYS A 385 -8.88 -13.92 10.57
C CYS A 385 -8.33 -13.89 9.14
N ILE A 386 -8.88 -13.04 8.25
CA ILE A 386 -8.34 -12.80 6.90
C ILE A 386 -6.93 -12.15 6.95
N HIS A 387 -6.68 -11.32 7.96
CA HIS A 387 -5.35 -10.73 8.19
C HIS A 387 -4.42 -11.61 9.03
N GLY A 388 -4.78 -12.87 9.27
CA GLY A 388 -3.98 -13.82 10.03
C GLY A 388 -3.96 -13.54 11.54
N CYS A 389 -4.82 -12.67 12.04
CA CYS A 389 -5.06 -12.40 13.45
C CYS A 389 -6.24 -13.26 13.92
N ARG A 390 -6.00 -14.56 14.11
CA ARG A 390 -7.06 -15.56 14.33
C ARG A 390 -7.80 -15.35 15.65
N THR A 391 -9.13 -15.44 15.60
CA THR A 391 -10.04 -15.43 16.75
C THR A 391 -11.32 -16.22 16.41
N SER A 392 -12.12 -16.58 17.41
CA SER A 392 -13.41 -17.23 17.20
C SER A 392 -14.41 -16.26 16.56
N ILE A 393 -15.25 -16.75 15.65
CA ILE A 393 -16.29 -15.95 14.97
C ILE A 393 -17.65 -16.24 15.64
N ASP A 394 -17.79 -15.82 16.88
CA ASP A 394 -18.97 -16.03 17.72
C ASP A 394 -19.91 -14.81 17.78
N GLY A 395 -19.40 -13.64 17.37
CA GLY A 395 -20.07 -12.35 17.49
C GLY A 395 -19.92 -11.70 18.86
N ASP A 396 -19.04 -12.23 19.71
CA ASP A 396 -18.73 -11.73 21.04
C ASP A 396 -17.36 -11.05 21.07
N PHE A 397 -17.34 -9.77 21.45
CA PHE A 397 -16.11 -8.97 21.49
C PHE A 397 -15.41 -9.20 22.83
N GLY A 398 -14.93 -10.43 23.00
CA GLY A 398 -14.21 -10.83 24.21
C GLY A 398 -12.73 -10.47 24.19
N PRO A 399 -11.97 -10.86 25.22
CA PRO A 399 -10.52 -10.68 25.29
C PRO A 399 -9.78 -11.22 24.05
N SER A 400 -10.19 -12.37 23.51
CA SER A 400 -9.58 -12.95 22.30
C SER A 400 -9.72 -12.04 21.08
N THR A 401 -10.94 -11.52 20.82
CA THR A 401 -11.17 -10.57 19.72
C THR A 401 -10.41 -9.27 19.93
N LYS A 402 -10.37 -8.74 21.16
CA LYS A 402 -9.59 -7.54 21.48
C LYS A 402 -8.09 -7.73 21.21
N THR A 403 -7.53 -8.89 21.56
CA THR A 403 -6.13 -9.24 21.26
C THR A 403 -5.90 -9.36 19.75
N ALA A 404 -6.81 -9.99 19.01
CA ALA A 404 -6.71 -10.08 17.56
C ALA A 404 -6.72 -8.70 16.88
N VAL A 405 -7.58 -7.78 17.34
CA VAL A 405 -7.60 -6.39 16.87
C VAL A 405 -6.29 -5.66 17.19
N LYS A 406 -5.75 -5.83 18.40
CA LYS A 406 -4.45 -5.24 18.76
C LYS A 406 -3.30 -5.76 17.89
N LEU A 407 -3.25 -7.07 17.63
CA LEU A 407 -2.26 -7.67 16.75
C LEU A 407 -2.39 -7.13 15.32
N PHE A 408 -3.61 -6.99 14.83
CA PHE A 408 -3.87 -6.40 13.52
C PHE A 408 -3.40 -4.95 13.46
N GLN A 409 -3.74 -4.13 14.47
CA GLN A 409 -3.32 -2.74 14.57
C GLN A 409 -1.80 -2.62 14.62
N GLN A 410 -1.13 -3.43 15.43
CA GLN A 410 0.33 -3.46 15.53
C GLN A 410 0.99 -3.79 14.18
N ARG A 411 0.51 -4.83 13.48
CA ARG A 411 1.05 -5.25 12.17
C ARG A 411 0.87 -4.21 11.07
N ASN A 412 -0.15 -3.37 11.18
CA ASN A 412 -0.48 -2.35 10.19
C ASN A 412 -0.10 -0.93 10.65
N ASN A 413 0.78 -0.81 11.65
CA ASN A 413 1.26 0.48 12.18
C ASN A 413 0.14 1.44 12.62
N LEU A 414 -0.96 0.89 13.13
CA LEU A 414 -2.08 1.64 13.69
C LEU A 414 -1.93 1.79 15.21
N GLN A 415 -2.67 2.72 15.80
CA GLN A 415 -2.75 2.83 17.26
C GLN A 415 -3.32 1.54 17.86
N ILE A 416 -2.60 0.93 18.81
CA ILE A 416 -2.91 -0.39 19.39
C ILE A 416 -3.95 -0.25 20.52
N THR A 417 -5.15 0.22 20.18
CA THR A 417 -6.25 0.45 21.14
C THR A 417 -6.96 -0.86 21.52
N GLY A 418 -6.99 -1.83 20.60
CA GLY A 418 -7.86 -3.01 20.69
C GLY A 418 -9.34 -2.68 20.44
N GLU A 419 -9.61 -1.49 19.92
CA GLU A 419 -10.94 -1.01 19.52
C GLU A 419 -10.98 -0.86 18.00
N VAL A 420 -12.13 -1.11 17.38
CA VAL A 420 -12.29 -0.92 15.93
C VAL A 420 -13.06 0.36 15.66
N GLY A 421 -12.36 1.42 15.29
CA GLY A 421 -12.93 2.64 14.72
C GLY A 421 -12.80 2.69 13.19
N HIS A 422 -13.08 3.84 12.59
CA HIS A 422 -13.09 4.06 11.14
C HIS A 422 -11.77 3.71 10.46
N LEU A 423 -10.63 4.08 11.07
CA LEU A 423 -9.32 3.84 10.46
C LEU A 423 -9.02 2.34 10.47
N THR A 424 -9.17 1.70 11.63
CA THR A 424 -8.97 0.24 11.77
C THR A 424 -9.88 -0.51 10.80
N TRP A 425 -11.13 -0.10 10.66
CA TRP A 425 -12.07 -0.70 9.72
C TRP A 425 -11.67 -0.51 8.24
N SER A 426 -11.20 0.69 7.88
CA SER A 426 -10.76 0.98 6.52
C SER A 426 -9.58 0.09 6.11
N VAL A 427 -8.62 -0.16 7.01
CA VAL A 427 -7.47 -1.04 6.75
C VAL A 427 -7.89 -2.51 6.75
N LEU A 428 -8.79 -2.91 7.66
CA LEU A 428 -9.35 -4.28 7.66
C LEU A 428 -9.98 -4.62 6.31
N THR A 429 -10.73 -3.68 5.72
CA THR A 429 -11.48 -3.90 4.47
C THR A 429 -10.73 -3.47 3.20
N ALA A 430 -9.57 -2.82 3.32
CA ALA A 430 -8.77 -2.33 2.19
C ALA A 430 -8.52 -3.37 1.08
N PRO A 431 -8.22 -4.66 1.40
CA PRO A 431 -8.09 -5.70 0.37
C PRO A 431 -9.28 -5.80 -0.59
N MET A 432 -10.51 -5.77 -0.07
CA MET A 432 -11.72 -5.85 -0.90
C MET A 432 -12.02 -4.54 -1.61
N GLN A 433 -11.75 -3.40 -0.96
CA GLN A 433 -11.90 -2.09 -1.61
C GLN A 433 -10.97 -1.97 -2.83
N TYR A 434 -9.72 -2.42 -2.70
CA TYR A 434 -8.78 -2.48 -3.80
C TYR A 434 -9.27 -3.45 -4.87
N ALA A 435 -9.71 -4.66 -4.50
CA ALA A 435 -10.16 -5.67 -5.47
C ALA A 435 -11.25 -5.15 -6.42
N ILE A 436 -12.25 -4.42 -5.90
CA ILE A 436 -13.39 -3.94 -6.70
C ILE A 436 -13.18 -2.54 -7.32
N THR A 437 -11.99 -1.96 -7.15
CA THR A 437 -11.64 -0.69 -7.78
C THR A 437 -11.56 -0.85 -9.30
N PRO A 438 -12.14 0.05 -10.12
CA PRO A 438 -12.04 -0.06 -11.58
C PRO A 438 -10.59 -0.03 -12.06
N VAL A 439 -10.22 -1.01 -12.88
CA VAL A 439 -8.90 -1.10 -13.52
C VAL A 439 -8.99 -0.37 -14.86
N GLU A 440 -8.13 0.62 -15.09
CA GLU A 440 -8.05 1.26 -16.42
C GLU A 440 -7.40 0.28 -17.40
N HIS A 441 -8.08 0.02 -18.51
CA HIS A 441 -7.60 -0.91 -19.51
C HIS A 441 -8.14 -0.53 -20.88
N ASN A 442 -7.27 -0.48 -21.89
CA ASN A 442 -7.62 -0.08 -23.26
C ASN A 442 -7.67 -1.27 -24.24
N GLY A 443 -7.74 -2.50 -23.71
CA GLY A 443 -7.75 -3.74 -24.50
C GLY A 443 -9.14 -4.39 -24.64
N SER A 444 -9.14 -5.65 -25.06
CA SER A 444 -10.35 -6.49 -25.14
C SER A 444 -10.91 -6.83 -23.77
N LEU A 445 -12.17 -7.26 -23.72
CA LEU A 445 -12.82 -7.77 -22.51
C LEU A 445 -12.01 -8.88 -21.84
N ASN A 446 -11.43 -9.79 -22.63
CA ASN A 446 -10.54 -10.83 -22.14
C ASN A 446 -9.33 -10.27 -21.39
N SER A 447 -8.63 -9.31 -21.97
CA SER A 447 -7.47 -8.69 -21.32
C SER A 447 -7.84 -7.86 -20.09
N ALA A 448 -9.00 -7.18 -20.10
CA ALA A 448 -9.53 -6.49 -18.92
C ALA A 448 -9.91 -7.48 -17.81
N LEU A 449 -10.50 -8.63 -18.16
CA LEU A 449 -10.80 -9.71 -17.21
C LEU A 449 -9.53 -10.22 -16.53
N LEU A 450 -8.44 -10.42 -17.27
CA LEU A 450 -7.17 -10.85 -16.69
C LEU A 450 -6.59 -9.81 -15.73
N ALA A 451 -6.70 -8.53 -16.08
CA ALA A 451 -6.27 -7.44 -15.19
C ALA A 451 -7.08 -7.42 -13.88
N VAL A 452 -8.42 -7.55 -13.98
CA VAL A 452 -9.30 -7.64 -12.80
C VAL A 452 -9.04 -8.93 -12.00
N ALA A 453 -8.84 -10.06 -12.65
CA ALA A 453 -8.54 -11.33 -11.99
C ALA A 453 -7.23 -11.26 -11.18
N ASN A 454 -6.18 -10.68 -11.77
CA ASN A 454 -4.91 -10.41 -11.10
C ASN A 454 -5.06 -9.46 -9.90
N GLN A 455 -5.94 -8.46 -10.03
CA GLN A 455 -6.24 -7.55 -8.93
C GLN A 455 -6.92 -8.25 -7.75
N HIS A 456 -7.87 -9.14 -8.00
CA HIS A 456 -8.55 -9.90 -6.94
C HIS A 456 -7.63 -10.91 -6.28
N ILE A 457 -6.90 -11.71 -7.07
CA ILE A 457 -6.08 -12.82 -6.55
C ILE A 457 -4.89 -12.35 -5.69
N LYS A 458 -4.44 -11.09 -5.85
CA LYS A 458 -3.41 -10.45 -5.00
C LYS A 458 -3.67 -10.61 -3.50
N TYR A 459 -4.94 -10.62 -3.10
CA TYR A 459 -5.35 -10.75 -1.69
C TYR A 459 -5.84 -12.14 -1.31
N VAL A 460 -5.68 -13.12 -2.20
CA VAL A 460 -6.05 -14.53 -2.02
C VAL A 460 -7.45 -14.65 -1.38
N PRO A 461 -8.53 -14.23 -2.09
CA PRO A 461 -9.89 -14.29 -1.58
C PRO A 461 -10.19 -15.67 -1.01
N ARG A 462 -10.75 -15.72 0.20
CA ARG A 462 -10.91 -16.97 0.93
C ARG A 462 -12.09 -16.99 1.88
N GLU A 463 -12.48 -18.21 2.21
CA GLU A 463 -13.49 -18.56 3.19
C GLU A 463 -13.00 -18.35 4.61
N VAL A 464 -13.92 -17.95 5.47
CA VAL A 464 -13.68 -17.85 6.91
C VAL A 464 -15.02 -18.01 7.65
N GLY A 465 -14.99 -18.69 8.80
CA GLY A 465 -16.19 -18.90 9.62
C GLY A 465 -17.08 -20.08 9.19
N GLY A 466 -16.64 -20.89 8.22
CA GLY A 466 -17.34 -22.09 7.76
C GLY A 466 -17.11 -22.34 6.27
N ASN A 467 -17.60 -23.49 5.78
CA ASN A 467 -17.53 -23.83 4.36
C ASN A 467 -18.39 -22.84 3.55
N ASN A 468 -17.82 -22.26 2.50
CA ASN A 468 -18.45 -21.24 1.68
C ASN A 468 -18.95 -20.02 2.51
N CYS A 469 -18.23 -19.65 3.57
CA CYS A 469 -18.56 -18.51 4.44
C CYS A 469 -17.60 -17.32 4.32
N GLY A 470 -18.05 -16.13 4.72
CA GLY A 470 -17.17 -14.99 4.96
C GLY A 470 -17.25 -13.88 3.91
N PRO A 471 -16.48 -12.79 4.08
CA PRO A 471 -16.70 -11.55 3.35
C PRO A 471 -16.40 -11.69 1.86
N TRP A 472 -15.36 -12.44 1.46
CA TRP A 472 -15.08 -12.69 0.06
C TRP A 472 -16.16 -13.53 -0.61
N VAL A 473 -16.71 -14.53 0.07
CA VAL A 473 -17.83 -15.31 -0.46
C VAL A 473 -19.05 -14.42 -0.67
N ARG A 474 -19.40 -13.60 0.32
CA ARG A 474 -20.51 -12.65 0.20
C ARG A 474 -20.31 -11.61 -0.90
N LEU A 475 -19.06 -11.21 -1.19
CA LEU A 475 -18.77 -10.38 -2.36
C LEU A 475 -19.17 -11.08 -3.65
N TYR A 476 -18.78 -12.34 -3.84
CA TYR A 476 -19.02 -13.06 -5.10
C TYR A 476 -20.44 -13.61 -5.23
N MET A 477 -21.13 -13.77 -4.10
CA MET A 477 -22.45 -14.39 -3.98
C MET A 477 -23.55 -13.39 -3.59
N GLU A 478 -23.36 -12.11 -3.93
CA GLU A 478 -24.37 -11.04 -3.79
C GLU A 478 -24.92 -10.91 -2.35
N GLY A 479 -24.03 -10.97 -1.37
CA GLY A 479 -24.32 -10.82 0.05
C GLY A 479 -24.70 -12.12 0.78
N LYS A 480 -24.74 -13.25 0.07
CA LYS A 480 -25.07 -14.57 0.65
C LYS A 480 -23.80 -15.37 0.92
N ASP A 481 -23.84 -16.21 1.94
CA ASP A 481 -22.80 -17.19 2.24
C ASP A 481 -23.41 -18.44 2.92
N GLY A 482 -22.58 -19.43 3.24
CA GLY A 482 -22.97 -20.72 3.79
C GLY A 482 -22.81 -21.88 2.80
N GLU A 483 -22.96 -23.11 3.29
CA GLU A 483 -22.56 -24.36 2.59
C GLU A 483 -23.09 -24.52 1.15
N ILE A 484 -24.24 -23.92 0.83
CA ILE A 484 -24.84 -24.00 -0.51
C ILE A 484 -24.21 -23.02 -1.52
N GLN A 485 -23.42 -22.05 -1.06
CA GLN A 485 -22.89 -20.93 -1.84
C GLN A 485 -21.53 -21.23 -2.46
N ARG A 486 -21.44 -22.33 -3.23
CA ARG A 486 -20.22 -22.64 -4.00
C ARG A 486 -19.86 -21.49 -4.92
N TRP A 487 -18.77 -20.79 -4.60
CA TRP A 487 -18.56 -19.43 -5.10
C TRP A 487 -17.69 -19.34 -6.37
N CYS A 488 -17.27 -20.46 -6.97
CA CYS A 488 -16.48 -20.46 -8.21
C CYS A 488 -17.18 -19.72 -9.37
N ALA A 489 -18.47 -20.01 -9.63
CA ALA A 489 -19.22 -19.35 -10.69
C ALA A 489 -19.56 -17.89 -10.36
N GLY A 490 -19.90 -17.60 -9.10
CA GLY A 490 -20.08 -16.24 -8.62
C GLY A 490 -18.82 -15.39 -8.76
N PHE A 491 -17.66 -15.97 -8.46
CA PHE A 491 -16.34 -15.34 -8.61
C PHE A 491 -16.09 -14.94 -10.05
N VAL A 492 -16.14 -15.90 -10.98
CA VAL A 492 -15.90 -15.63 -12.40
C VAL A 492 -16.90 -14.61 -12.96
N CYS A 493 -18.19 -14.74 -12.64
CA CYS A 493 -19.19 -13.77 -13.10
C CYS A 493 -18.93 -12.35 -12.57
N THR A 494 -18.50 -12.22 -11.31
CA THR A 494 -18.19 -10.92 -10.70
C THR A 494 -17.01 -10.25 -11.41
N LEU A 495 -15.94 -11.02 -11.68
CA LEU A 495 -14.75 -10.52 -12.36
C LEU A 495 -15.05 -10.10 -13.82
N VAL A 496 -15.86 -10.88 -14.54
CA VAL A 496 -16.30 -10.53 -15.90
C VAL A 496 -17.19 -9.29 -15.90
N LEU A 497 -18.10 -9.18 -14.92
CA LEU A 497 -18.98 -8.02 -14.78
C LEU A 497 -18.18 -6.73 -14.54
N GLN A 498 -17.21 -6.79 -13.63
CA GLN A 498 -16.31 -5.66 -13.36
C GLN A 498 -15.46 -5.32 -14.58
N ALA A 499 -14.91 -6.30 -15.29
CA ALA A 499 -14.13 -6.06 -16.50
C ALA A 499 -14.96 -5.39 -17.61
N ALA A 500 -16.19 -5.88 -17.85
CA ALA A 500 -17.10 -5.29 -18.82
C ALA A 500 -17.46 -3.84 -18.46
N TYR A 501 -17.76 -3.59 -17.18
CA TYR A 501 -18.07 -2.25 -16.71
C TYR A 501 -16.89 -1.28 -16.78
N ASN A 502 -15.68 -1.75 -16.47
CA ASN A 502 -14.45 -0.93 -16.60
C ASN A 502 -14.24 -0.46 -18.04
N LEU A 503 -14.67 -1.25 -19.03
CA LEU A 503 -14.63 -0.91 -20.45
C LEU A 503 -15.86 -0.09 -20.92
N GLY A 504 -16.79 0.26 -20.01
CA GLY A 504 -18.05 0.93 -20.36
C GLY A 504 -19.06 0.04 -21.08
N GLY A 505 -18.86 -1.27 -21.07
CA GLY A 505 -19.72 -2.27 -21.70
C GLY A 505 -20.73 -2.91 -20.74
N ALA A 506 -21.56 -3.79 -21.30
CA ALA A 506 -22.47 -4.65 -20.55
C ALA A 506 -21.86 -6.04 -20.36
N MET A 507 -22.32 -6.75 -19.32
CA MET A 507 -22.01 -8.17 -19.11
C MET A 507 -22.36 -8.96 -20.38
N PRO A 508 -21.45 -9.78 -20.93
CA PRO A 508 -21.67 -10.47 -22.20
C PRO A 508 -22.63 -11.68 -22.10
N PHE A 509 -22.94 -12.13 -20.89
CA PHE A 509 -23.88 -13.21 -20.61
C PHE A 509 -24.58 -13.01 -19.27
N ALA A 510 -25.71 -13.69 -19.06
CA ALA A 510 -26.43 -13.59 -17.79
C ALA A 510 -25.58 -14.14 -16.63
N ARG A 511 -25.57 -13.46 -15.47
CA ARG A 511 -24.91 -13.99 -14.27
C ARG A 511 -25.54 -15.31 -13.87
N GLN A 512 -24.71 -16.34 -13.67
CA GLN A 512 -25.12 -17.66 -13.24
C GLN A 512 -24.19 -18.13 -12.12
N VAL A 513 -24.76 -18.60 -11.01
CA VAL A 513 -23.99 -19.20 -9.90
C VAL A 513 -23.93 -20.73 -9.97
N SER A 514 -24.62 -21.32 -10.96
CA SER A 514 -24.50 -22.72 -11.33
C SER A 514 -23.59 -22.86 -12.55
N VAL A 515 -22.60 -23.75 -12.47
CA VAL A 515 -21.69 -24.04 -13.59
C VAL A 515 -22.45 -24.67 -14.76
N ASP A 516 -23.40 -25.58 -14.49
CA ASP A 516 -24.29 -26.14 -15.53
C ASP A 516 -25.09 -25.06 -16.26
N ALA A 517 -25.59 -24.07 -15.52
CA ALA A 517 -26.32 -22.95 -16.12
C ALA A 517 -25.42 -22.08 -17.00
N LEU A 518 -24.16 -21.82 -16.60
CA LEU A 518 -23.16 -21.14 -17.45
C LEU A 518 -22.89 -21.92 -18.74
N VAL A 519 -22.73 -23.24 -18.64
CA VAL A 519 -22.46 -24.08 -19.81
C VAL A 519 -23.67 -24.13 -20.74
N LYS A 520 -24.89 -24.25 -20.19
CA LYS A 520 -26.13 -24.22 -20.97
C LYS A 520 -26.27 -22.90 -21.74
N ASP A 521 -26.00 -21.78 -21.07
CA ASP A 521 -26.01 -20.45 -21.68
C ASP A 521 -24.95 -20.32 -22.79
N ALA A 522 -23.73 -20.77 -22.56
CA ALA A 522 -22.65 -20.77 -23.56
C ALA A 522 -22.98 -21.65 -24.78
N LYS A 523 -23.61 -22.81 -24.58
CA LYS A 523 -24.07 -23.67 -25.68
C LYS A 523 -25.15 -22.98 -26.50
N ASN A 524 -26.15 -22.38 -25.85
CA ASN A 524 -27.24 -21.68 -26.52
C ASN A 524 -26.78 -20.45 -27.32
N SER A 525 -25.66 -19.85 -26.93
CA SER A 525 -25.09 -18.65 -27.57
C SER A 525 -23.87 -18.95 -28.46
N GLY A 526 -23.53 -20.22 -28.69
CA GLY A 526 -22.41 -20.59 -29.57
C GLY A 526 -21.01 -20.33 -29.01
N ARG A 527 -20.88 -20.01 -27.73
CA ARG A 527 -19.60 -19.74 -27.04
C ARG A 527 -18.95 -20.97 -26.43
N PHE A 528 -19.61 -22.13 -26.49
CA PHE A 528 -19.11 -23.38 -25.91
C PHE A 528 -18.09 -24.05 -26.84
N VAL A 529 -16.93 -24.38 -26.29
CA VAL A 529 -15.85 -25.10 -26.96
C VAL A 529 -15.63 -26.43 -26.24
N ALA A 530 -15.97 -27.53 -26.91
CA ALA A 530 -15.80 -28.87 -26.36
C ALA A 530 -14.32 -29.30 -26.38
N GLU A 531 -13.88 -29.99 -25.34
CA GLU A 531 -12.57 -30.66 -25.25
C GLU A 531 -12.25 -31.48 -26.51
N THR A 532 -13.24 -32.24 -27.01
CA THR A 532 -13.09 -33.13 -28.17
C THR A 532 -12.77 -32.38 -29.46
N SER A 533 -12.96 -31.07 -29.48
CA SER A 533 -12.63 -30.20 -30.62
C SER A 533 -11.22 -29.58 -30.55
N LEU A 534 -10.41 -29.98 -29.56
CA LEU A 534 -9.11 -29.42 -29.18
C LEU A 534 -7.98 -30.48 -29.25
N ALA A 535 -7.94 -31.23 -30.36
CA ALA A 535 -7.08 -32.41 -30.51
C ALA A 535 -5.58 -32.10 -30.40
N ASP A 536 -5.13 -30.98 -30.99
CA ASP A 536 -3.71 -30.62 -31.09
C ASP A 536 -3.42 -29.20 -30.57
N PRO A 537 -2.14 -28.87 -30.25
CA PRO A 537 -1.74 -27.56 -29.74
C PRO A 537 -2.10 -26.36 -30.61
N VAL A 538 -2.11 -26.50 -31.94
CA VAL A 538 -2.45 -25.41 -32.86
C VAL A 538 -3.94 -25.12 -32.74
N THR A 539 -4.78 -26.16 -32.78
CA THR A 539 -6.21 -26.01 -32.59
C THR A 539 -6.55 -25.42 -31.22
N ARG A 540 -5.86 -25.84 -30.15
CA ARG A 540 -6.01 -25.28 -28.79
C ARG A 540 -5.76 -23.77 -28.75
N ARG A 541 -4.61 -23.32 -29.25
CA ARG A 541 -4.27 -21.89 -29.32
C ARG A 541 -5.18 -21.06 -30.22
N SER A 542 -5.76 -21.68 -31.25
CA SER A 542 -6.69 -20.99 -32.15
C SER A 542 -8.09 -20.80 -31.57
N LYS A 543 -8.55 -21.73 -30.71
CA LYS A 543 -9.92 -21.75 -30.18
C LYS A 543 -10.04 -21.25 -28.75
N ILE A 544 -8.96 -21.29 -27.97
CA ILE A 544 -8.93 -20.81 -26.59
C ILE A 544 -8.00 -19.61 -26.54
N VAL A 545 -8.52 -18.50 -26.04
CA VAL A 545 -7.75 -17.28 -25.80
C VAL A 545 -7.62 -17.04 -24.29
N PRO A 546 -6.51 -16.45 -23.80
CA PRO A 546 -6.46 -15.92 -22.44
C PRO A 546 -7.70 -15.07 -22.11
N GLY A 547 -8.26 -15.23 -20.92
CA GLY A 547 -9.55 -14.67 -20.51
C GLY A 547 -10.77 -15.54 -20.86
N SER A 548 -10.60 -16.66 -21.58
CA SER A 548 -11.65 -17.68 -21.68
C SER A 548 -11.91 -18.33 -20.33
N LEU A 549 -13.10 -18.90 -20.15
CA LEU A 549 -13.42 -19.69 -18.97
C LEU A 549 -13.18 -21.16 -19.26
N PHE A 550 -12.67 -21.92 -18.30
CA PHE A 550 -12.67 -23.38 -18.37
C PHE A 550 -13.70 -23.95 -17.40
N VAL A 551 -14.26 -25.11 -17.72
CA VAL A 551 -15.18 -25.84 -16.85
C VAL A 551 -14.75 -27.29 -16.69
N ILE A 552 -14.96 -27.84 -15.48
CA ILE A 552 -14.66 -29.24 -15.18
C ILE A 552 -15.88 -30.10 -15.52
N ARG A 553 -15.76 -30.94 -16.55
CA ARG A 553 -16.84 -31.86 -16.95
C ARG A 553 -16.81 -33.13 -16.10
N LYS A 554 -17.90 -33.41 -15.39
CA LYS A 554 -18.12 -34.67 -14.66
C LYS A 554 -18.93 -35.67 -15.48
N SER A 555 -19.94 -35.21 -16.22
CA SER A 555 -20.71 -36.02 -17.17
C SER A 555 -21.07 -35.20 -18.41
N THR A 556 -21.80 -35.76 -19.37
CA THR A 556 -22.25 -35.05 -20.58
C THR A 556 -23.19 -33.86 -20.28
N THR A 557 -23.77 -33.81 -19.09
CA THR A 557 -24.72 -32.78 -18.65
C THR A 557 -24.40 -32.19 -17.27
N ASP A 558 -23.24 -32.50 -16.69
CA ASP A 558 -22.84 -32.07 -15.33
C ASP A 558 -21.41 -31.51 -15.37
N TRP A 559 -21.27 -30.22 -15.04
CA TRP A 559 -20.02 -29.51 -14.84
C TRP A 559 -19.96 -28.98 -13.42
N THR A 560 -18.82 -29.20 -12.77
CA THR A 560 -18.73 -29.01 -11.32
C THR A 560 -17.97 -27.76 -10.90
N HIS A 561 -17.09 -27.25 -11.76
CA HIS A 561 -16.20 -26.12 -11.44
C HIS A 561 -16.00 -25.22 -12.65
N VAL A 562 -15.67 -23.95 -12.40
CA VAL A 562 -15.31 -22.97 -13.41
C VAL A 562 -14.17 -22.08 -12.93
N GLY A 563 -13.28 -21.70 -13.83
CA GLY A 563 -12.23 -20.71 -13.58
C GLY A 563 -11.81 -19.99 -14.86
N ILE A 564 -10.85 -19.07 -14.73
CA ILE A 564 -10.40 -18.19 -15.82
C ILE A 564 -9.07 -18.72 -16.33
N VAL A 565 -8.93 -18.88 -17.65
CA VAL A 565 -7.68 -19.23 -18.31
C VAL A 565 -6.80 -17.98 -18.42
N THR A 566 -5.61 -17.99 -17.84
CA THR A 566 -4.66 -16.87 -17.92
C THR A 566 -3.64 -17.06 -19.06
N GLU A 567 -3.32 -18.30 -19.38
CA GLU A 567 -2.38 -18.64 -20.45
C GLU A 567 -2.68 -20.03 -21.01
N VAL A 568 -2.48 -20.22 -22.33
CA VAL A 568 -2.63 -21.51 -23.02
C VAL A 568 -1.26 -22.00 -23.48
N ARG A 569 -0.84 -23.19 -23.04
CA ARG A 569 0.39 -23.88 -23.46
C ARG A 569 0.02 -25.09 -24.33
N ASP A 570 1.03 -25.86 -24.78
CA ASP A 570 0.81 -26.99 -25.69
C ASP A 570 -0.04 -28.10 -25.07
N ASP A 571 0.29 -28.49 -23.84
CA ASP A 571 -0.26 -29.65 -23.13
C ASP A 571 -1.05 -29.27 -21.86
N HIS A 572 -0.91 -28.04 -21.39
CA HIS A 572 -1.61 -27.50 -20.23
C HIS A 572 -2.01 -26.03 -20.42
N PHE A 573 -2.68 -25.48 -19.42
CA PHE A 573 -3.04 -24.06 -19.35
C PHE A 573 -2.96 -23.57 -17.90
N LEU A 574 -2.70 -22.28 -17.74
CA LEU A 574 -2.64 -21.62 -16.44
C LEU A 574 -3.98 -20.96 -16.14
N THR A 575 -4.31 -20.88 -14.86
CA THR A 575 -5.65 -20.45 -14.41
C THR A 575 -5.62 -19.57 -13.18
N ILE A 576 -6.67 -18.76 -13.03
CA ILE A 576 -7.12 -18.19 -11.75
C ILE A 576 -8.49 -18.80 -11.44
N GLU A 577 -8.61 -19.37 -10.25
CA GLU A 577 -9.78 -20.15 -9.83
C GLU A 577 -10.23 -19.71 -8.45
N GLY A 578 -11.53 -19.63 -8.22
CA GLY A 578 -12.13 -19.41 -6.90
C GLY A 578 -12.80 -20.68 -6.40
N ASN A 579 -12.96 -20.84 -5.09
CA ASN A 579 -13.53 -22.02 -4.45
C ASN A 579 -12.83 -23.35 -4.81
N THR A 580 -11.50 -23.41 -4.75
CA THR A 580 -10.75 -24.66 -5.02
C THR A 580 -9.46 -24.72 -4.21
N ASN A 581 -8.98 -25.94 -3.96
CA ASN A 581 -7.67 -26.20 -3.36
C ASN A 581 -6.65 -26.74 -4.39
N GLY A 582 -6.96 -26.67 -5.69
CA GLY A 582 -6.12 -27.21 -6.76
C GLY A 582 -6.52 -28.62 -7.20
N ASP A 583 -7.00 -29.48 -6.30
CA ASP A 583 -7.37 -30.86 -6.63
C ASP A 583 -8.88 -31.12 -6.60
N ASN A 584 -9.60 -30.43 -5.70
CA ASN A 584 -11.03 -30.56 -5.46
C ASN A 584 -11.81 -29.31 -5.88
N ILE A 585 -13.13 -29.49 -5.97
CA ILE A 585 -14.10 -28.53 -6.53
C ILE A 585 -14.70 -27.59 -5.46
N ASP A 586 -14.39 -27.85 -4.19
CA ASP A 586 -14.87 -27.11 -3.01
C ASP A 586 -13.66 -26.86 -2.11
N GLY A 587 -13.07 -25.68 -2.21
CA GLY A 587 -11.82 -25.35 -1.55
C GLY A 587 -11.84 -23.93 -1.04
N GLY A 588 -11.22 -23.70 0.12
CA GLY A 588 -11.46 -22.48 0.89
C GLY A 588 -10.89 -21.19 0.33
N ASN A 589 -10.28 -21.15 -0.86
CA ASN A 589 -9.62 -19.94 -1.37
C ASN A 589 -9.56 -19.88 -2.90
N ALA A 590 -9.21 -18.69 -3.39
CA ALA A 590 -8.83 -18.47 -4.77
C ALA A 590 -7.34 -18.74 -4.93
N ILE A 591 -6.95 -19.31 -6.08
CA ILE A 591 -5.58 -19.72 -6.37
C ILE A 591 -5.18 -19.40 -7.81
N PHE A 592 -3.87 -19.39 -8.04
CA PHE A 592 -3.31 -19.74 -9.34
C PHE A 592 -3.17 -21.26 -9.42
N SER A 593 -3.48 -21.83 -10.59
CA SER A 593 -3.29 -23.26 -10.81
C SER A 593 -2.83 -23.55 -12.23
N THR A 594 -2.41 -24.80 -12.42
CA THR A 594 -2.09 -25.37 -13.73
C THR A 594 -3.02 -26.53 -13.98
N ARG A 595 -3.65 -26.56 -15.16
CA ARG A 595 -4.64 -27.58 -15.55
C ARG A 595 -4.28 -28.20 -16.88
N GLY A 596 -4.48 -29.52 -17.01
CA GLY A 596 -4.48 -30.21 -18.30
C GLY A 596 -5.86 -30.13 -18.98
N PHE A 597 -5.93 -30.41 -20.27
CA PHE A 597 -7.16 -30.33 -21.07
C PHE A 597 -8.17 -31.46 -20.81
N THR A 598 -7.73 -32.57 -20.22
CA THR A 598 -8.58 -33.75 -20.01
C THR A 598 -9.80 -33.43 -19.14
N ARG A 599 -11.01 -33.72 -19.65
CA ARG A 599 -12.30 -33.36 -19.03
C ARG A 599 -12.47 -31.85 -18.78
N ARG A 600 -11.88 -31.01 -19.62
CA ARG A 600 -12.04 -29.55 -19.58
C ARG A 600 -12.68 -29.05 -20.86
N ASP A 601 -13.88 -28.52 -20.73
CA ASP A 601 -14.51 -27.73 -21.79
C ASP A 601 -14.27 -26.24 -21.51
N PHE A 602 -14.50 -25.39 -22.51
CA PHE A 602 -14.21 -23.96 -22.41
C PHE A 602 -15.42 -23.12 -22.84
N LEU A 603 -15.56 -21.96 -22.22
CA LEU A 603 -16.59 -20.97 -22.53
C LEU A 603 -15.90 -19.68 -22.94
N LEU A 604 -16.16 -19.22 -24.17
CA LEU A 604 -15.72 -17.91 -24.64
C LEU A 604 -16.59 -16.82 -24.01
N LEU A 605 -16.02 -15.61 -23.86
CA LEU A 605 -16.76 -14.48 -23.29
C LEU A 605 -17.75 -13.89 -24.29
N THR A 606 -17.37 -13.80 -25.57
CA THR A 606 -18.16 -13.21 -26.68
C THR A 606 -18.38 -14.23 -27.78
#